data_AF-A0A7W1XXH5-F1
#
_entry.id   AF-A0A7W1XXH5-F1
#
_cell.length_a   1.000
_cell.length_b   1.000
_cell.length_c   1.000
_cell.angle_alpha   90.00
_cell.angle_beta   90.00
_cell.angle_gamma   90.00
#
_symmetry.space_group_name_H-M   'P 1'
#
loop_
_entity.id
_entity.type
_entity.pdbx_description
1 polymer ?
#
loop_
_entity_poly.entity_id
_entity_poly.type
_entity_poly.pdbx_seq_one_letter_code
_entity_poly.pdbx_strand_id
1 'polypeptide(L)'
;MNSQPNPYEENWPVLKDIFESDGAEALVTSITSRTELLERRALFLMSSQRISRGQDLARNLDDVITISRAAIDEFHHQSTIDDEPEQARLRLEGANILSYNLAADLAPCWVDDDEIREKRHFEEGFRCAQDCIRWREQLEKGAVALSMAWWAEGVHNAGLGRWGLACESFQSALDAAKDDARENGAPETVGPDSSFSVNIASGWLEFARWRNGDSTSYDRFLEAMGAFSKQIDREDAGRDEALIGVQQLQIAAQRLPGKEQQT
;
A
#
# COMPACT_ATOMS: atom_id res chain seq x y z
N MET A 1 3.05 6.41 -15.53
CA MET A 1 4.44 6.58 -15.04
C MET A 1 5.31 6.99 -16.22
N ASN A 2 5.91 8.17 -16.20
CA ASN A 2 6.91 8.56 -17.20
C ASN A 2 8.11 7.62 -17.05
N SER A 3 8.28 6.70 -17.98
CA SER A 3 9.40 5.77 -18.06
C SER A 3 10.62 6.47 -18.67
N GLN A 4 11.09 7.53 -18.01
CA GLN A 4 12.48 7.92 -18.22
C GLN A 4 13.35 6.95 -17.40
N PRO A 5 14.34 6.30 -18.03
CA PRO A 5 15.26 5.44 -17.31
C PRO A 5 15.96 6.23 -16.20
N ASN A 6 16.24 5.58 -15.08
CA ASN A 6 16.96 6.22 -13.98
C ASN A 6 18.30 6.72 -14.50
N PRO A 7 18.65 8.01 -14.31
CA PRO A 7 19.89 8.57 -14.86
C PRO A 7 21.16 8.01 -14.22
N TYR A 8 21.04 7.20 -13.17
CA TYR A 8 22.15 6.58 -12.43
C TYR A 8 22.11 5.05 -12.50
N GLU A 9 21.45 4.48 -13.53
CA GLU A 9 21.27 3.03 -13.72
C GLU A 9 22.60 2.26 -13.68
N GLU A 10 23.69 2.87 -14.16
CA GLU A 10 25.03 2.28 -14.15
C GLU A 10 25.57 1.99 -12.74
N ASN A 11 24.97 2.58 -11.70
CA ASN A 11 25.37 2.32 -10.31
C ASN A 11 24.74 1.05 -9.74
N TRP A 12 23.71 0.47 -10.39
CA TRP A 12 23.02 -0.70 -9.85
C TRP A 12 23.94 -1.88 -9.54
N PRO A 13 24.89 -2.29 -10.41
CA PRO A 13 25.79 -3.41 -10.09
C PRO A 13 26.54 -3.22 -8.77
N VAL A 14 27.05 -2.01 -8.51
CA VAL A 14 27.78 -1.70 -7.27
C VAL A 14 26.84 -1.70 -6.06
N LEU A 15 25.64 -1.13 -6.19
CA LEU A 15 24.66 -1.13 -5.11
C LEU A 15 24.15 -2.53 -4.79
N LYS A 16 23.96 -3.36 -5.82
CA LYS A 16 23.62 -4.77 -5.69
C LYS A 16 24.71 -5.53 -4.93
N ASP A 17 25.97 -5.36 -5.30
CA ASP A 17 27.10 -6.02 -4.63
C ASP A 17 27.17 -5.65 -3.13
N ILE A 18 26.94 -4.37 -2.79
CA ILE A 18 26.87 -3.91 -1.39
C ILE A 18 25.71 -4.58 -0.65
N PHE A 19 24.53 -4.62 -1.26
CA PHE A 19 23.35 -5.26 -0.67
C PHE A 19 23.56 -6.75 -0.42
N GLU A 20 24.07 -7.48 -1.41
CA GLU A 20 24.29 -8.93 -1.31
C GLU A 20 25.43 -9.29 -0.35
N SER A 21 26.43 -8.42 -0.19
CA SER A 21 27.59 -8.66 0.69
C SER A 21 27.34 -8.23 2.13
N ASP A 22 26.77 -7.04 2.32
CA ASP A 22 26.74 -6.33 3.61
C ASP A 22 25.31 -5.95 4.07
N GLY A 23 24.28 -6.22 3.27
CA GLY A 23 22.87 -6.04 3.62
C GLY A 23 22.31 -4.63 3.37
N ALA A 24 21.02 -4.45 3.69
CA ALA A 24 20.29 -3.20 3.44
C ALA A 24 20.86 -1.99 4.21
N GLU A 25 21.32 -2.17 5.45
CA GLU A 25 21.88 -1.07 6.25
C GLU A 25 23.16 -0.49 5.62
N ALA A 26 24.03 -1.35 5.11
CA ALA A 26 25.25 -0.94 4.41
C ALA A 26 24.92 -0.21 3.10
N LEU A 27 23.92 -0.71 2.35
CA LEU A 27 23.41 -0.03 1.16
C LEU A 27 22.89 1.38 1.48
N VAL A 28 22.05 1.51 2.51
CA VAL A 28 21.52 2.82 2.97
C VAL A 28 22.65 3.77 3.36
N THR A 29 23.66 3.27 4.08
CA THR A 29 24.84 4.05 4.46
C THR A 29 25.62 4.53 3.23
N SER A 30 25.84 3.64 2.26
CA SER A 30 26.53 3.95 1.00
C SER A 30 25.81 5.03 0.20
N ILE A 31 24.49 4.93 0.02
CA ILE A 31 23.69 5.94 -0.69
C ILE A 31 23.68 7.26 0.09
N THR A 32 23.53 7.22 1.42
CA THR A 32 23.51 8.42 2.26
C THR A 32 24.83 9.20 2.24
N SER A 33 25.96 8.52 2.00
CA SER A 33 27.28 9.16 1.89
C SER A 33 27.45 10.04 0.63
N ARG A 34 26.55 9.94 -0.35
CA ARG A 34 26.58 10.78 -1.56
C ARG A 34 26.22 12.21 -1.21
N THR A 35 26.92 13.17 -1.81
CA THR A 35 26.66 14.60 -1.54
C THR A 35 25.56 15.18 -2.41
N GLU A 36 25.33 14.61 -3.59
CA GLU A 36 24.39 15.16 -4.57
C GLU A 36 22.96 14.63 -4.28
N LEU A 37 22.03 15.58 -4.11
CA LEU A 37 20.68 15.28 -3.63
C LEU A 37 19.85 14.49 -4.66
N LEU A 38 20.00 14.76 -5.96
CA LEU A 38 19.30 14.04 -7.01
C LEU A 38 19.80 12.59 -7.11
N GLU A 39 21.11 12.37 -7.04
CA GLU A 39 21.75 11.05 -7.01
C GLU A 39 21.20 10.25 -5.83
N ARG A 40 21.22 10.79 -4.60
CA ARG A 40 20.67 10.10 -3.42
C ARG A 40 19.24 9.61 -3.64
N ARG A 41 18.33 10.50 -4.06
CA ARG A 41 16.92 10.15 -4.32
C ARG A 41 16.79 9.09 -5.41
N ALA A 42 17.55 9.23 -6.50
CA ALA A 42 17.48 8.32 -7.63
C ALA A 42 18.00 6.92 -7.25
N LEU A 43 19.09 6.83 -6.50
CA LEU A 43 19.64 5.57 -6.02
C LEU A 43 18.72 4.89 -5.00
N PHE A 44 18.13 5.65 -4.06
CA PHE A 44 17.13 5.13 -3.13
C PHE A 44 15.88 4.61 -3.83
N LEU A 45 15.34 5.37 -4.80
CA LEU A 45 14.17 4.97 -5.59
C LEU A 45 14.45 3.69 -6.39
N MET A 46 15.60 3.60 -7.06
CA MET A 46 16.00 2.40 -7.80
C MET A 46 16.14 1.19 -6.88
N SER A 47 16.84 1.36 -5.77
CA SER A 47 17.11 0.28 -4.81
C SER A 47 15.82 -0.24 -4.18
N SER A 48 14.93 0.66 -3.74
CA SER A 48 13.65 0.26 -3.14
C SER A 48 12.77 -0.50 -4.13
N GLN A 49 12.69 -0.04 -5.39
CA GLN A 49 11.91 -0.74 -6.43
C GLN A 49 12.46 -2.13 -6.75
N ARG A 50 13.78 -2.27 -6.89
CA ARG A 50 14.41 -3.54 -7.26
C ARG A 50 14.36 -4.56 -6.12
N ILE A 51 14.61 -4.12 -4.89
CA ILE A 51 14.54 -4.98 -3.69
C ILE A 51 13.09 -5.38 -3.40
N SER A 52 12.14 -4.44 -3.44
CA SER A 52 10.70 -4.73 -3.26
C SER A 52 10.19 -5.76 -4.27
N ARG A 53 10.63 -5.70 -5.53
CA ARG A 53 10.22 -6.65 -6.57
C ARG A 53 11.00 -7.97 -6.57
N GLY A 54 11.99 -8.14 -5.70
CA GLY A 54 12.86 -9.33 -5.70
C GLY A 54 13.59 -9.56 -7.03
N GLN A 55 13.88 -8.50 -7.79
CA GLN A 55 14.51 -8.63 -9.11
C GLN A 55 15.96 -9.10 -8.96
N ASP A 56 16.19 -10.39 -9.26
CA ASP A 56 17.48 -11.07 -9.14
C ASP A 56 18.08 -11.04 -7.73
N LEU A 57 17.22 -10.95 -6.71
CA LEU A 57 17.59 -10.83 -5.30
C LEU A 57 16.69 -11.71 -4.42
N ALA A 58 17.25 -12.23 -3.33
CA ALA A 58 16.44 -12.81 -2.27
C ALA A 58 15.68 -11.69 -1.57
N ARG A 59 14.35 -11.65 -1.74
CA ARG A 59 13.48 -10.68 -1.07
C ARG A 59 13.27 -11.09 0.37
N ASN A 60 13.32 -10.12 1.28
CA ASN A 60 12.81 -10.25 2.63
C ASN A 60 12.18 -8.92 3.09
N LEU A 61 11.13 -9.00 3.91
CA LEU A 61 10.38 -7.81 4.36
C LEU A 61 11.22 -6.80 5.16
N ASP A 62 12.19 -7.25 5.96
CA ASP A 62 13.01 -6.36 6.80
C ASP A 62 13.95 -5.47 5.96
N ASP A 63 14.54 -6.01 4.90
CA ASP A 63 15.35 -5.26 3.93
C ASP A 63 14.48 -4.32 3.10
N VAL A 64 13.30 -4.78 2.67
CA VAL A 64 12.30 -3.94 1.98
C VAL A 64 11.92 -2.74 2.84
N ILE A 65 11.66 -2.95 4.13
CA ILE A 65 11.39 -1.88 5.10
C ILE A 65 12.59 -0.94 5.18
N THR A 66 13.78 -1.47 5.41
CA THR A 66 15.00 -0.68 5.62
C THR A 66 15.28 0.28 4.47
N ILE A 67 15.30 -0.24 3.23
CA ILE A 67 15.60 0.60 2.06
C ILE A 67 14.46 1.56 1.72
N SER A 68 13.21 1.12 1.85
CA SER A 68 12.05 1.94 1.50
C SER A 68 11.86 3.06 2.50
N ARG A 69 12.15 2.83 3.79
CA ARG A 69 12.15 3.88 4.81
C ARG A 69 13.21 4.94 4.57
N ALA A 70 14.44 4.53 4.25
CA ALA A 70 15.47 5.48 3.87
C ALA A 70 15.06 6.32 2.64
N ALA A 71 14.41 5.69 1.65
CA ALA A 71 13.88 6.40 0.48
C ALA A 71 12.77 7.39 0.85
N ILE A 72 11.79 6.98 1.65
CA ILE A 72 10.69 7.86 2.12
C ILE A 72 11.25 9.05 2.88
N ASP A 73 12.15 8.80 3.83
CA ASP A 73 12.75 9.83 4.67
C ASP A 73 13.61 10.80 3.87
N GLU A 74 14.32 10.32 2.84
CA GLU A 74 15.09 11.17 1.94
C GLU A 74 14.19 12.08 1.10
N PHE A 75 13.15 11.54 0.46
CA PHE A 75 12.22 12.35 -0.32
C PHE A 75 11.49 13.38 0.57
N HIS A 76 11.07 12.97 1.77
CA HIS A 76 10.42 13.88 2.71
C HIS A 76 11.38 14.95 3.21
N HIS A 77 12.59 14.59 3.65
CA HIS A 77 13.59 15.57 4.10
C HIS A 77 13.84 16.62 3.02
N GLN A 78 14.05 16.18 1.78
CA GLN A 78 14.26 17.10 0.68
C GLN A 78 13.05 17.98 0.37
N SER A 79 11.83 17.49 0.54
CA SER A 79 10.62 18.34 0.42
C SER A 79 10.58 19.49 1.43
N THR A 80 11.30 19.37 2.56
CA THR A 80 11.32 20.40 3.62
C THR A 80 12.45 21.42 3.49
N ILE A 81 13.46 21.14 2.66
CA ILE A 81 14.62 22.02 2.45
C ILE A 81 14.68 22.62 1.04
N ASP A 82 13.78 22.19 0.14
CA ASP A 82 13.69 22.73 -1.21
C ASP A 82 12.98 24.09 -1.17
N ASP A 83 13.66 25.13 -1.64
CA ASP A 83 13.15 26.50 -1.63
C ASP A 83 12.10 26.74 -2.73
N GLU A 84 12.04 25.88 -3.75
CA GLU A 84 11.07 25.97 -4.83
C GLU A 84 9.80 25.18 -4.49
N PRO A 85 8.62 25.84 -4.30
CA PRO A 85 7.41 25.17 -3.82
C PRO A 85 6.96 23.98 -4.68
N GLU A 86 7.11 24.09 -6.01
CA GLU A 86 6.75 23.01 -6.93
C GLU A 86 7.71 21.81 -6.79
N GLN A 87 9.01 22.05 -6.61
CA GLN A 87 9.96 20.96 -6.37
C GLN A 87 9.72 20.32 -5.01
N ALA A 88 9.52 21.12 -3.96
CA ALA A 88 9.14 20.64 -2.63
C ALA A 88 7.90 19.73 -2.70
N ARG A 89 6.85 20.17 -3.42
CA ARG A 89 5.63 19.39 -3.64
C ARG A 89 5.90 18.08 -4.39
N LEU A 90 6.73 18.08 -5.44
CA LEU A 90 7.12 16.87 -6.16
C LEU A 90 7.91 15.88 -5.28
N ARG A 91 8.77 16.37 -4.38
CA ARG A 91 9.49 15.52 -3.43
C ARG A 91 8.54 14.90 -2.41
N LEU A 92 7.60 15.69 -1.89
CA LEU A 92 6.56 15.19 -0.98
C LEU A 92 5.68 14.13 -1.66
N GLU A 93 5.35 14.32 -2.94
CA GLU A 93 4.62 13.33 -3.73
C GLU A 93 5.43 12.03 -3.88
N GLY A 94 6.74 12.12 -4.10
CA GLY A 94 7.61 10.94 -4.11
C GLY A 94 7.60 10.18 -2.77
N ALA A 95 7.70 10.90 -1.64
CA ALA A 95 7.57 10.30 -0.30
C ALA A 95 6.19 9.65 -0.10
N ASN A 96 5.11 10.30 -0.57
CA ASN A 96 3.75 9.77 -0.48
C ASN A 96 3.56 8.46 -1.25
N ILE A 97 4.06 8.40 -2.48
CA ILE A 97 3.98 7.20 -3.33
C ILE A 97 4.77 6.06 -2.69
N LEU A 98 6.00 6.32 -2.24
CA LEU A 98 6.84 5.32 -1.60
C LEU A 98 6.23 4.80 -0.29
N SER A 99 5.61 5.68 0.51
CA SER A 99 4.94 5.28 1.74
C SER A 99 3.73 4.39 1.49
N TYR A 100 2.92 4.72 0.47
CA TYR A 100 1.83 3.83 0.07
C TYR A 100 2.36 2.48 -0.44
N ASN A 101 3.39 2.47 -1.28
CA ASN A 101 3.95 1.24 -1.82
C ASN A 101 4.50 0.34 -0.71
N LEU A 102 5.22 0.89 0.27
CA LEU A 102 5.69 0.10 1.41
C LEU A 102 4.51 -0.42 2.26
N ALA A 103 3.50 0.40 2.53
CA ALA A 103 2.31 -0.05 3.24
C ALA A 103 1.58 -1.17 2.47
N ALA A 104 1.51 -1.07 1.14
CA ALA A 104 0.94 -2.10 0.29
C ALA A 104 1.80 -3.37 0.29
N ASP A 105 3.12 -3.28 0.12
CA ASP A 105 4.04 -4.41 0.15
C ASP A 105 3.96 -5.20 1.46
N LEU A 106 3.68 -4.54 2.58
CA LEU A 106 3.55 -5.18 3.89
C LEU A 106 2.15 -5.78 4.12
N ALA A 107 1.16 -5.48 3.29
CA ALA A 107 -0.19 -6.03 3.42
C ALA A 107 -0.21 -7.55 3.14
N PRO A 108 -0.94 -8.37 3.93
CA PRO A 108 -0.89 -9.82 3.83
C PRO A 108 -1.92 -10.38 2.84
N CYS A 109 -2.25 -9.65 1.78
CA CYS A 109 -3.41 -9.93 0.92
C CYS A 109 -3.08 -10.11 -0.56
N TRP A 110 -1.80 -10.30 -0.91
CA TRP A 110 -1.35 -10.49 -2.30
C TRP A 110 -1.20 -11.97 -2.65
N VAL A 111 -1.57 -12.33 -3.88
CA VAL A 111 -1.64 -13.72 -4.38
C VAL A 111 -0.27 -14.40 -4.38
N ASP A 112 0.73 -13.71 -4.92
CA ASP A 112 2.07 -14.26 -5.12
C ASP A 112 3.05 -13.88 -4.00
N ASP A 113 2.52 -13.57 -2.83
CA ASP A 113 3.31 -13.16 -1.67
C ASP A 113 3.15 -14.17 -0.54
N ASP A 114 4.10 -15.09 -0.43
CA ASP A 114 4.13 -16.12 0.61
C ASP A 114 4.89 -15.69 1.88
N GLU A 115 5.40 -14.45 1.93
CA GLU A 115 6.20 -14.00 3.08
C GLU A 115 5.33 -13.84 4.33
N ILE A 116 5.81 -14.37 5.45
CA ILE A 116 5.08 -14.30 6.72
C ILE A 116 5.28 -12.91 7.33
N ARG A 117 4.16 -12.24 7.65
CA ARG A 117 4.21 -10.97 8.38
C ARG A 117 4.35 -11.22 9.87
N GLU A 118 5.30 -10.52 10.48
CA GLU A 118 5.41 -10.39 11.92
C GLU A 118 4.75 -9.09 12.39
N LYS A 119 4.54 -8.96 13.70
CA LYS A 119 3.94 -7.75 14.30
C LYS A 119 4.65 -6.46 13.85
N ARG A 120 5.99 -6.47 13.77
CA ARG A 120 6.79 -5.32 13.33
C ARG A 120 6.47 -4.87 11.89
N HIS A 121 6.13 -5.81 11.00
CA HIS A 121 5.77 -5.51 9.61
C HIS A 121 4.44 -4.75 9.54
N PHE A 122 3.45 -5.15 10.34
CA PHE A 122 2.18 -4.43 10.42
C PHE A 122 2.32 -3.07 11.12
N GLU A 123 3.14 -2.97 12.17
CA GLU A 123 3.41 -1.68 12.83
C GLU A 123 4.06 -0.68 11.87
N GLU A 124 4.98 -1.15 11.03
CA GLU A 124 5.62 -0.32 10.01
C GLU A 124 4.65 0.05 8.88
N GLY A 125 3.90 -0.92 8.36
CA GLY A 125 2.89 -0.65 7.33
C GLY A 125 1.81 0.33 7.81
N PHE A 126 1.38 0.22 9.07
CA PHE A 126 0.46 1.17 9.71
C PHE A 126 1.04 2.58 9.73
N ARG A 127 2.29 2.75 10.18
CA ARG A 127 2.97 4.05 10.19
C ARG A 127 3.05 4.66 8.79
N CYS A 128 3.41 3.87 7.79
CA CYS A 128 3.46 4.30 6.40
C CYS A 128 2.08 4.68 5.84
N ALA A 129 1.01 3.99 6.24
CA ALA A 129 -0.34 4.37 5.87
C ALA A 129 -0.74 5.74 6.49
N GLN A 130 -0.39 5.98 7.76
CA GLN A 130 -0.64 7.27 8.42
C GLN A 130 0.13 8.43 7.78
N ASP A 131 1.41 8.23 7.46
CA ASP A 131 2.20 9.20 6.71
C ASP A 131 1.55 9.46 5.33
N CYS A 132 1.05 8.41 4.68
CA CYS A 132 0.39 8.52 3.38
C CYS A 132 -0.93 9.32 3.44
N ILE A 133 -1.76 9.10 4.46
CA ILE A 133 -3.01 9.86 4.68
C ILE A 133 -2.68 11.35 4.84
N ARG A 134 -1.82 11.69 5.80
CA ARG A 134 -1.43 13.08 6.10
C ARG A 134 -0.91 13.79 4.85
N TRP A 135 -0.02 13.14 4.10
CA TRP A 135 0.54 13.75 2.89
C TRP A 135 -0.46 13.81 1.73
N ARG A 136 -1.41 12.86 1.60
CA ARG A 136 -2.48 12.94 0.58
C ARG A 136 -3.43 14.09 0.84
N GLU A 137 -3.74 14.38 2.10
CA GLU A 137 -4.50 15.56 2.51
C GLU A 137 -3.73 16.84 2.15
N GLN A 138 -2.45 16.93 2.52
CA GLN A 138 -1.60 18.08 2.20
C GLN A 138 -1.44 18.31 0.69
N LEU A 139 -1.37 17.23 -0.10
CA LEU A 139 -1.20 17.27 -1.55
C LEU A 139 -2.53 17.39 -2.32
N GLU A 140 -3.66 17.36 -1.62
CA GLU A 140 -5.02 17.41 -2.18
C GLU A 140 -5.26 16.33 -3.26
N LYS A 141 -4.86 15.07 -2.99
CA LYS A 141 -4.86 13.98 -3.99
C LYS A 141 -6.24 13.45 -4.37
N GLY A 142 -7.31 13.95 -3.75
CA GLY A 142 -8.69 13.56 -4.03
C GLY A 142 -9.15 12.27 -3.34
N ALA A 143 -10.43 11.95 -3.54
CA ALA A 143 -11.14 10.95 -2.77
C ALA A 143 -10.64 9.50 -2.99
N VAL A 144 -10.35 9.10 -4.24
CA VAL A 144 -9.78 7.77 -4.53
C VAL A 144 -8.44 7.55 -3.81
N ALA A 145 -7.57 8.55 -3.86
CA ALA A 145 -6.28 8.46 -3.19
C ALA A 145 -6.48 8.32 -1.67
N LEU A 146 -7.38 9.08 -1.06
CA LEU A 146 -7.67 8.93 0.37
C LEU A 146 -8.26 7.56 0.69
N SER A 147 -9.18 7.05 -0.13
CA SER A 147 -9.75 5.71 0.02
C SER A 147 -8.68 4.61 0.09
N MET A 148 -7.71 4.64 -0.82
CA MET A 148 -6.59 3.70 -0.83
C MET A 148 -5.69 3.83 0.41
N ALA A 149 -5.53 5.04 0.97
CA ALA A 149 -4.68 5.26 2.14
C ALA A 149 -5.33 4.72 3.41
N TRP A 150 -6.62 4.99 3.58
CA TRP A 150 -7.44 4.45 4.66
C TRP A 150 -7.57 2.93 4.59
N TRP A 151 -7.67 2.37 3.38
CA TRP A 151 -7.59 0.93 3.18
C TRP A 151 -6.28 0.36 3.73
N ALA A 152 -5.14 0.95 3.37
CA ALA A 152 -3.84 0.46 3.85
C ALA A 152 -3.75 0.50 5.39
N GLU A 153 -4.22 1.58 6.02
CA GLU A 153 -4.26 1.67 7.47
C GLU A 153 -5.15 0.58 8.10
N GLY A 154 -6.34 0.35 7.53
CA GLY A 154 -7.27 -0.67 7.99
C GLY A 154 -6.70 -2.08 7.92
N VAL A 155 -5.98 -2.41 6.84
CA VAL A 155 -5.32 -3.71 6.66
C VAL A 155 -4.28 -3.96 7.76
N HIS A 156 -3.48 -2.95 8.10
CA HIS A 156 -2.46 -3.10 9.14
C HIS A 156 -3.06 -3.13 10.54
N ASN A 157 -4.12 -2.36 10.81
CA ASN A 157 -4.90 -2.51 12.04
C ASN A 157 -5.48 -3.93 12.17
N ALA A 158 -6.01 -4.50 11.08
CA ALA A 158 -6.50 -5.87 11.04
C ALA A 158 -5.38 -6.90 11.30
N GLY A 159 -4.20 -6.72 10.70
CA GLY A 159 -3.01 -7.55 10.94
C GLY A 159 -2.54 -7.52 12.40
N LEU A 160 -2.73 -6.39 13.08
CA LEU A 160 -2.46 -6.23 14.52
C LEU A 160 -3.60 -6.72 15.41
N GLY A 161 -4.67 -7.29 14.85
CA GLY A 161 -5.86 -7.74 15.58
C GLY A 161 -6.72 -6.61 16.15
N ARG A 162 -6.48 -5.35 15.73
CA ARG A 162 -7.20 -4.16 16.19
C ARG A 162 -8.46 -3.95 15.36
N TRP A 163 -9.36 -4.92 15.39
CA TRP A 163 -10.52 -4.99 14.50
C TRP A 163 -11.46 -3.78 14.60
N GLY A 164 -11.61 -3.16 15.78
CA GLY A 164 -12.36 -1.91 15.93
C GLY A 164 -11.76 -0.76 15.13
N LEU A 165 -10.44 -0.54 15.25
CA LEU A 165 -9.73 0.48 14.47
C LEU A 165 -9.71 0.15 12.97
N ALA A 166 -9.59 -1.13 12.61
CA ALA A 166 -9.71 -1.55 11.22
C ALA A 166 -11.09 -1.19 10.64
N CYS A 167 -12.17 -1.38 11.39
CA CYS A 167 -13.51 -0.94 10.96
C CYS A 167 -13.58 0.57 10.75
N GLU A 168 -12.97 1.37 11.62
CA GLU A 168 -12.94 2.84 11.48
C GLU A 168 -12.20 3.25 10.20
N SER A 169 -10.98 2.73 9.99
CA SER A 169 -10.20 3.01 8.77
C SER A 169 -10.94 2.55 7.51
N PHE A 170 -11.53 1.35 7.48
CA PHE A 170 -12.27 0.88 6.31
C PHE A 170 -13.58 1.64 6.08
N GLN A 171 -14.21 2.18 7.12
CA GLN A 171 -15.35 3.09 6.98
C GLN A 171 -14.92 4.38 6.29
N SER A 172 -13.80 4.99 6.72
CA SER A 172 -13.22 6.16 6.05
C SER A 172 -12.82 5.85 4.60
N ALA A 173 -12.31 4.65 4.32
CA ALA A 173 -12.01 4.21 2.97
C ALA A 173 -13.27 4.12 2.09
N LEU A 174 -14.36 3.58 2.64
CA LEU A 174 -15.65 3.47 1.94
C LEU A 174 -16.30 4.84 1.72
N ASP A 175 -16.26 5.73 2.70
CA ASP A 175 -16.84 7.07 2.58
C ASP A 175 -16.13 7.85 1.47
N ALA A 176 -14.79 7.81 1.42
CA ALA A 176 -14.02 8.41 0.33
C ALA A 176 -14.30 7.74 -1.04
N ALA A 177 -14.50 6.42 -1.08
CA ALA A 177 -14.87 5.73 -2.33
C ALA A 177 -16.27 6.14 -2.82
N LYS A 178 -17.22 6.40 -1.91
CA LYS A 178 -18.56 6.88 -2.23
C LYS A 178 -18.56 8.33 -2.71
N ASP A 179 -17.73 9.18 -2.12
CA ASP A 179 -17.56 10.55 -2.57
C ASP A 179 -17.04 10.59 -4.02
N ASP A 180 -16.02 9.79 -4.34
CA ASP A 180 -15.55 9.63 -5.73
C ASP A 180 -16.64 9.09 -6.66
N ALA A 181 -17.37 8.05 -6.24
CA ALA A 181 -18.46 7.49 -7.05
C ALA A 181 -19.53 8.54 -7.35
N ARG A 182 -19.90 9.37 -6.36
CA ARG A 182 -20.88 10.45 -6.51
C ARG A 182 -20.40 11.52 -7.48
N GLU A 183 -19.15 11.94 -7.38
CA GLU A 183 -18.54 12.94 -8.27
C GLU A 183 -18.50 12.47 -9.73
N ASN A 184 -18.34 11.16 -9.94
CA ASN A 184 -18.27 10.55 -11.27
C ASN A 184 -19.60 9.95 -11.76
N GLY A 185 -20.70 10.10 -11.02
CA GLY A 185 -22.01 9.57 -11.38
C GLY A 185 -22.11 8.03 -11.38
N ALA A 186 -21.25 7.36 -10.61
CA ALA A 186 -21.23 5.92 -10.41
C ALA A 186 -22.03 5.49 -9.16
N PRO A 187 -22.45 4.22 -9.04
CA PRO A 187 -23.16 3.72 -7.87
C PRO A 187 -22.35 3.80 -6.57
N GLU A 188 -22.98 4.30 -5.50
CA GLU A 188 -22.39 4.41 -4.14
C GLU A 188 -22.56 3.14 -3.28
N THR A 189 -23.34 2.17 -3.73
CA THR A 189 -23.62 0.92 -3.02
C THR A 189 -22.87 -0.24 -3.64
N VAL A 190 -22.65 -1.33 -2.90
CA VAL A 190 -22.08 -2.57 -3.44
C VAL A 190 -22.90 -3.08 -4.62
N GLY A 191 -22.20 -3.49 -5.69
CA GLY A 191 -22.86 -3.99 -6.89
C GLY A 191 -21.89 -4.23 -8.04
N PRO A 192 -22.28 -5.02 -9.06
CA PRO A 192 -21.42 -5.31 -10.20
C PRO A 192 -21.24 -4.10 -11.13
N ASP A 193 -22.05 -3.05 -10.98
CA ASP A 193 -21.93 -1.80 -11.74
C ASP A 193 -21.21 -0.70 -10.94
N SER A 194 -20.80 -1.01 -9.70
CA SER A 194 -20.10 -0.09 -8.81
C SER A 194 -18.60 -0.09 -9.09
N SER A 195 -17.92 1.00 -8.71
CA SER A 195 -16.48 1.10 -8.87
C SER A 195 -15.75 0.05 -8.02
N PHE A 196 -14.54 -0.31 -8.46
CA PHE A 196 -13.65 -1.19 -7.69
C PHE A 196 -13.49 -0.70 -6.24
N SER A 197 -13.26 0.61 -6.06
CA SER A 197 -13.07 1.25 -4.74
C SER A 197 -14.26 1.04 -3.80
N VAL A 198 -15.50 1.16 -4.30
CA VAL A 198 -16.70 0.94 -3.47
C VAL A 198 -16.82 -0.52 -3.06
N ASN A 199 -16.63 -1.45 -4.01
CA ASN A 199 -16.75 -2.88 -3.72
C ASN A 199 -15.64 -3.37 -2.79
N ILE A 200 -14.38 -2.96 -3.01
CA ILE A 200 -13.25 -3.41 -2.20
C ILE A 200 -13.30 -2.83 -0.78
N ALA A 201 -13.61 -1.54 -0.63
CA ALA A 201 -13.72 -0.91 0.68
C ALA A 201 -14.88 -1.49 1.49
N SER A 202 -16.02 -1.77 0.84
CA SER A 202 -17.16 -2.44 1.48
C SER A 202 -16.80 -3.86 1.92
N GLY A 203 -16.13 -4.64 1.07
CA GLY A 203 -15.70 -6.00 1.40
C GLY A 203 -14.76 -6.03 2.61
N TRP A 204 -13.77 -5.15 2.66
CA TRP A 204 -12.85 -5.03 3.79
C TRP A 204 -13.54 -4.57 5.07
N LEU A 205 -14.46 -3.60 4.99
CA LEU A 205 -15.24 -3.13 6.12
C LEU A 205 -16.10 -4.25 6.72
N GLU A 206 -16.85 -4.97 5.89
CA GLU A 206 -17.71 -6.06 6.36
C GLU A 206 -16.88 -7.25 6.88
N PHE A 207 -15.74 -7.55 6.26
CA PHE A 207 -14.79 -8.52 6.79
C PHE A 207 -14.31 -8.12 8.20
N ALA A 208 -13.89 -6.86 8.38
CA ALA A 208 -13.42 -6.37 9.67
C ALA A 208 -14.54 -6.37 10.73
N ARG A 209 -15.76 -5.96 10.37
CA ARG A 209 -16.93 -6.01 11.27
C ARG A 209 -17.25 -7.43 11.72
N TRP A 210 -17.20 -8.39 10.80
CA TRP A 210 -17.37 -9.80 11.10
C TRP A 210 -16.32 -10.31 12.08
N ARG A 211 -15.05 -9.99 11.84
CA ARG A 211 -13.95 -10.33 12.76
C ARG A 211 -14.08 -9.62 14.12
N ASN A 212 -14.60 -8.39 14.14
CA ASN A 212 -14.92 -7.63 15.36
C ASN A 212 -16.17 -8.15 16.10
N GLY A 213 -16.92 -9.10 15.51
CA GLY A 213 -18.00 -9.82 16.17
C GLY A 213 -19.42 -9.56 15.66
N ASP A 214 -19.61 -8.77 14.61
CA ASP A 214 -20.91 -8.67 13.93
C ASP A 214 -21.12 -9.89 13.02
N SER A 215 -21.85 -10.89 13.49
CA SER A 215 -22.15 -12.09 12.69
C SER A 215 -22.95 -11.79 11.43
N THR A 216 -23.71 -10.70 11.39
CA THR A 216 -24.52 -10.32 10.22
C THR A 216 -23.68 -9.75 9.08
N SER A 217 -22.46 -9.30 9.38
CA SER A 217 -21.52 -8.80 8.36
C SER A 217 -20.99 -9.88 7.43
N TYR A 218 -21.04 -11.16 7.82
CA TYR A 218 -20.53 -12.22 6.97
C TYR A 218 -21.29 -12.32 5.64
N ASP A 219 -22.62 -12.22 5.67
CA ASP A 219 -23.44 -12.24 4.45
C ASP A 219 -23.17 -11.02 3.56
N ARG A 220 -22.95 -9.84 4.17
CA ARG A 220 -22.60 -8.61 3.44
C ARG A 220 -21.18 -8.65 2.86
N PHE A 221 -20.26 -9.33 3.53
CA PHE A 221 -18.93 -9.63 2.99
C PHE A 221 -19.02 -10.52 1.74
N LEU A 222 -19.85 -11.57 1.80
CA LEU A 222 -20.11 -12.43 0.63
C LEU A 222 -20.81 -11.69 -0.50
N GLU A 223 -21.68 -10.74 -0.19
CA GLU A 223 -22.32 -9.86 -1.18
C GLU A 223 -21.26 -9.03 -1.95
N ALA A 224 -20.30 -8.43 -1.25
CA ALA A 224 -19.21 -7.68 -1.87
C ALA A 224 -18.31 -8.57 -2.75
N MET A 225 -18.00 -9.79 -2.31
CA MET A 225 -17.29 -10.76 -3.15
C MET A 225 -18.12 -11.15 -4.39
N GLY A 226 -19.42 -11.35 -4.23
CA GLY A 226 -20.35 -11.68 -5.32
C GLY A 226 -20.50 -10.56 -6.34
N ALA A 227 -20.35 -9.30 -5.95
CA ALA A 227 -20.29 -8.17 -6.88
C ALA A 227 -19.09 -8.28 -7.84
N PHE A 228 -17.91 -8.59 -7.31
CA PHE A 228 -16.73 -8.82 -8.15
C PHE A 228 -16.87 -10.08 -9.02
N SER A 229 -17.39 -11.19 -8.48
CA SER A 229 -17.58 -12.42 -9.28
C SER A 229 -18.45 -12.17 -10.51
N LYS A 230 -19.53 -11.39 -10.37
CA LYS A 230 -20.38 -11.00 -11.50
C LYS A 230 -19.69 -10.08 -12.51
N GLN A 231 -18.67 -9.33 -12.12
CA GLN A 231 -17.83 -8.53 -13.05
C GLN A 231 -16.87 -9.44 -13.82
N ILE A 232 -16.28 -10.45 -13.17
CA ILE A 232 -15.38 -11.42 -13.81
C ILE A 232 -16.09 -12.15 -14.97
N ASP A 233 -17.38 -12.48 -14.78
CA ASP A 233 -18.22 -13.15 -15.77
C ASP A 233 -18.53 -12.31 -17.03
N ARG A 234 -18.29 -10.98 -17.00
CA ARG A 234 -18.62 -10.06 -18.11
C ARG A 234 -17.60 -10.03 -19.25
N GLU A 235 -16.43 -10.66 -19.09
CA GLU A 235 -15.33 -10.66 -20.08
C GLU A 235 -14.96 -9.27 -20.64
N ASP A 236 -14.97 -8.24 -19.78
CA ASP A 236 -14.61 -6.87 -20.15
C ASP A 236 -13.29 -6.41 -19.48
N ALA A 237 -12.92 -5.14 -19.70
CA ALA A 237 -11.70 -4.56 -19.17
C ALA A 237 -11.63 -4.53 -17.62
N GLY A 238 -12.76 -4.64 -16.92
CA GLY A 238 -12.82 -4.67 -15.46
C GLY A 238 -12.58 -6.07 -14.87
N ARG A 239 -12.47 -7.11 -15.70
CA ARG A 239 -12.28 -8.50 -15.25
C ARG A 239 -11.05 -8.69 -14.38
N ASP A 240 -9.90 -8.14 -14.78
CA ASP A 240 -8.64 -8.33 -14.06
C ASP A 240 -8.67 -7.63 -12.70
N GLU A 241 -9.23 -6.42 -12.64
CA GLU A 241 -9.43 -5.70 -11.38
C GLU A 241 -10.38 -6.45 -10.44
N ALA A 242 -11.49 -6.97 -10.98
CA ALA A 242 -12.44 -7.76 -10.20
C ALA A 242 -11.81 -9.05 -9.64
N LEU A 243 -10.95 -9.72 -10.42
CA LEU A 243 -10.19 -10.88 -9.98
C LEU A 243 -9.27 -10.53 -8.81
N ILE A 244 -8.52 -9.42 -8.92
CA ILE A 244 -7.67 -8.91 -7.84
C ILE A 244 -8.50 -8.65 -6.57
N GLY A 245 -9.68 -8.03 -6.70
CA GLY A 245 -10.55 -7.73 -5.57
C GLY A 245 -11.01 -8.98 -4.81
N VAL A 246 -11.47 -10.01 -5.53
CA VAL A 246 -11.87 -11.30 -4.92
C VAL A 246 -10.68 -11.98 -4.24
N GLN A 247 -9.55 -12.08 -4.94
CA GLN A 247 -8.36 -12.73 -4.41
C GLN A 247 -7.85 -12.03 -3.15
N GLN A 248 -7.82 -10.71 -3.16
CA GLN A 248 -7.38 -9.92 -2.01
C GLN A 248 -8.21 -10.21 -0.76
N LEU A 249 -9.54 -10.22 -0.89
CA LEU A 249 -10.46 -10.51 0.23
C LEU A 249 -10.37 -11.97 0.71
N GLN A 250 -10.21 -12.93 -0.21
CA GLN A 250 -10.05 -14.35 0.13
C GLN A 250 -8.76 -14.61 0.89
N ILE A 251 -7.64 -14.07 0.40
CA ILE A 251 -6.32 -14.23 1.01
C ILE A 251 -6.30 -13.55 2.38
N ALA A 252 -6.85 -12.34 2.49
CA ALA A 252 -7.02 -11.66 3.75
C ALA A 252 -7.80 -12.50 4.77
N ALA A 253 -8.91 -13.10 4.35
CA ALA A 253 -9.71 -13.97 5.21
C ALA A 253 -8.95 -15.21 5.70
N GLN A 254 -7.98 -15.72 4.92
CA GLN A 254 -7.14 -16.85 5.29
C GLN A 254 -5.97 -16.47 6.21
N ARG A 255 -5.33 -15.33 5.94
CA ARG A 255 -4.03 -14.96 6.56
C ARG A 255 -4.16 -14.05 7.78
N LEU A 256 -5.23 -13.28 7.89
CA LEU A 256 -5.44 -12.38 9.02
C LEU A 256 -6.01 -13.11 10.24
N PRO A 257 -5.67 -12.67 11.47
CA PRO A 257 -6.01 -13.39 12.68
C PRO A 257 -7.52 -13.59 12.84
N GLY A 258 -7.95 -14.84 13.01
CA GLY A 258 -9.33 -15.16 13.40
C GLY A 258 -9.56 -14.98 14.90
N LYS A 259 -10.82 -15.11 15.34
CA LYS A 259 -11.16 -15.20 16.77
C LYS A 259 -10.46 -16.36 17.50
N GLU A 260 -9.97 -17.35 16.77
CA GLU A 260 -9.37 -18.58 17.29
C GLU A 260 -7.92 -18.43 17.79
N GLN A 261 -7.25 -17.30 17.50
CA GLN A 261 -5.84 -17.07 17.90
C GLN A 261 -5.66 -16.26 19.19
N GLN A 262 -6.73 -16.04 19.96
CA GLN A 262 -6.66 -15.41 21.29
C GLN A 262 -6.75 -16.50 22.39
N THR A 263 -5.69 -17.29 22.54
CA THR A 263 -5.46 -18.15 23.72
C THR A 263 -4.03 -18.00 24.18
#